data_AF-A0A1D9BFT9-F1
#
_entry.id   AF-A0A1D9BFT9-F1
#
_cell.length_a   1.000
_cell.length_b   1.000
_cell.length_c   1.000
_cell.angle_alpha   90.00
_cell.angle_beta   90.00
_cell.angle_gamma   90.00
#
_symmetry.space_group_name_H-M   'P 1'
#
loop_
_entity.id
_entity.type
_entity.pdbx_description
1 polymer ?
#
loop_
_entity_poly.entity_id
_entity_poly.type
_entity_poly.pdbx_seq_one_letter_code
_entity_poly.pdbx_strand_id
1 'polypeptide(L)' 'MFAVLRILFVLAVVLAGWSVFRYLRTRDRYWLVFLCRVIAATLALLLLFFIGLVAERIFWL' A
#
# COMPACT_ATOMS: atom_id res chain seq x y z
N MET A 1 14.43 -11.54 -2.60
CA MET A 1 13.84 -11.05 -1.33
C MET A 1 13.23 -9.66 -1.50
N PHE A 2 14.00 -8.64 -1.93
CA PHE A 2 13.51 -7.26 -2.08
C PHE A 2 12.69 -6.97 -3.37
N ALA A 3 12.84 -7.77 -4.43
CA ALA A 3 12.21 -7.49 -5.72
C ALA A 3 10.69 -7.62 -5.70
N VAL A 4 10.15 -8.64 -5.02
CA VAL A 4 8.70 -8.86 -4.89
C VAL A 4 8.05 -7.71 -4.14
N LEU A 5 8.69 -7.23 -3.07
CA LEU A 5 8.21 -6.07 -2.29
C LEU A 5 8.19 -4.79 -3.13
N ARG A 6 9.23 -4.57 -3.95
CA ARG A 6 9.30 -3.44 -4.89
C ARG A 6 8.20 -3.52 -5.94
N ILE A 7 7.94 -4.70 -6.51
CA ILE A 7 6.86 -4.89 -7.49
C ILE A 7 5.50 -4.60 -6.86
N LEU A 8 5.23 -5.13 -5.66
CA LEU A 8 4.00 -4.84 -4.91
C LEU A 8 3.85 -3.34 -4.63
N PHE A 9 4.94 -2.68 -4.25
CA PHE A 9 4.94 -1.24 -4.00
C PHE A 9 4.65 -0.43 -5.27
N VAL A 10 5.33 -0.74 -6.38
CA VAL A 10 5.08 -0.10 -7.68
C VAL A 10 3.63 -0.34 -8.12
N LEU A 11 3.12 -1.55 -7.96
CA LEU A 11 1.73 -1.87 -8.29
C LEU A 11 0.74 -1.05 -7.44
N ALA A 12 1.00 -0.91 -6.13
CA ALA A 12 0.18 -0.10 -5.24
C ALA A 12 0.18 1.38 -5.65
N VAL A 13 1.35 1.94 -6.02
CA VAL A 13 1.46 3.32 -6.51
C VAL A 13 0.71 3.51 -7.82
N VAL A 14 0.85 2.57 -8.77
CA VAL A 14 0.14 2.61 -10.06
C VAL A 14 -1.37 2.53 -9.85
N LEU A 15 -1.84 1.60 -9.02
CA LEU A 15 -3.27 1.44 -8.71
C LEU A 15 -3.83 2.68 -8.00
N ALA A 16 -3.08 3.27 -7.06
CA ALA A 16 -3.46 4.51 -6.40
C ALA A 16 -3.57 5.66 -7.41
N GLY A 17 -2.53 5.90 -8.22
CA GLY A 17 -2.52 6.95 -9.24
C GLY A 17 -3.65 6.79 -10.27
N TRP A 18 -3.89 5.56 -10.73
CA TRP A 18 -4.99 5.25 -11.64
C TRP A 18 -6.35 5.55 -11.02
N SER A 19 -6.55 5.16 -9.74
CA SER A 19 -7.80 5.41 -9.05
C SER A 19 -8.06 6.91 -8.82
N VAL A 20 -7.02 7.70 -8.53
CA VAL A 20 -7.12 9.18 -8.46
C VAL A 20 -7.50 9.76 -9.82
N PHE A 21 -6.82 9.34 -10.89
CA PHE A 21 -7.10 9.81 -12.24
C PHE A 21 -8.55 9.50 -12.66
N ARG A 22 -9.03 8.29 -12.38
CA ARG A 22 -10.42 7.90 -12.66
C ARG A 22 -11.41 8.67 -11.80
N TYR A 23 -11.10 8.89 -10.52
CA TYR A 23 -11.93 9.70 -9.64
C TYR A 23 -12.07 11.15 -10.16
N LEU A 24 -10.98 11.78 -10.59
CA LEU A 24 -11.04 13.13 -11.16
C LEU A 24 -11.88 13.19 -12.44
N ARG A 25 -11.86 12.11 -13.24
CA ARG A 25 -12.57 12.04 -14.52
C ARG A 25 -14.06 11.73 -14.38
N THR A 26 -14.46 10.79 -13.52
CA THR A 26 -15.88 10.41 -13.38
C THR A 26 -16.56 10.93 -12.12
N ARG A 27 -15.80 11.42 -11.13
CA ARG A 27 -16.29 11.86 -9.81
C ARG A 27 -17.09 10.80 -9.02
N ASP A 28 -16.99 9.53 -9.39
CA ASP A 28 -17.70 8.47 -8.66
C ASP A 28 -17.07 8.21 -7.29
N ARG A 29 -17.92 8.16 -6.27
CA ARG A 29 -17.53 7.84 -4.89
C ARG A 29 -16.82 6.48 -4.77
N TYR A 30 -17.10 5.55 -5.68
CA TYR A 30 -16.46 4.24 -5.75
C TYR A 30 -14.93 4.33 -5.85
N TRP A 31 -14.39 5.22 -6.70
CA TRP A 31 -12.94 5.36 -6.88
C TRP A 31 -12.26 5.92 -5.64
N LEU A 32 -12.95 6.77 -4.88
CA LEU A 32 -12.48 7.31 -3.60
C LEU A 32 -12.41 6.22 -2.52
N VAL A 33 -13.42 5.35 -2.45
CA VAL A 33 -13.42 4.19 -1.55
C VAL A 33 -12.34 3.20 -1.95
N PHE A 34 -12.16 2.96 -3.25
CA PHE A 34 -11.10 2.09 -3.77
C PHE A 34 -9.71 2.64 -3.41
N LEU A 35 -9.47 3.95 -3.62
CA LEU A 35 -8.23 4.63 -3.21
C LEU A 35 -7.96 4.44 -1.71
N CYS A 36 -8.97 4.71 -0.85
CA CYS A 36 -8.85 4.52 0.58
C CYS A 36 -8.48 3.07 0.94
N ARG A 37 -9.07 2.07 0.29
CA ARG A 37 -8.74 0.65 0.51
C ARG A 37 -7.30 0.33 0.09
N VAL A 38 -6.84 0.85 -1.05
CA VAL A 38 -5.46 0.66 -1.54
C VAL A 38 -4.45 1.28 -0.57
N ILE A 39 -4.71 2.50 -0.11
CA ILE A 39 -3.86 3.19 0.87
C ILE A 39 -3.85 2.42 2.21
N ALA A 40 -5.01 2.00 2.71
CA ALA A 40 -5.13 1.22 3.94
C ALA A 40 -4.39 -0.12 3.86
N ALA A 41 -4.53 -0.85 2.75
CA ALA A 41 -3.80 -2.10 2.52
C ALA A 41 -2.28 -1.89 2.48
N THR A 42 -1.84 -0.80 1.82
CA THR A 42 -0.41 -0.45 1.75
C THR A 42 0.14 -0.12 3.14
N LEU A 43 -0.59 0.67 3.93
CA LEU A 43 -0.21 1.00 5.31
C LEU A 43 -0.16 -0.24 6.20
N ALA A 44 -1.12 -1.16 6.09
CA ALA A 44 -1.15 -2.41 6.85
C ALA A 44 0.06 -3.30 6.53
N LEU A 45 0.43 -3.42 5.25
CA LEU A 45 1.65 -4.12 4.82
C LEU A 45 2.91 -3.49 5.41
N LEU A 46 2.98 -2.16 5.40
CA LEU A 46 4.12 -1.41 5.96
C LEU A 46 4.25 -1.63 7.47
N LEU A 47 3.12 -1.66 8.18
CA LEU A 47 3.04 -1.96 9.60
C LEU A 47 3.53 -3.37 9.92
N LEU A 48 3.06 -4.38 9.18
CA LEU A 48 3.51 -5.77 9.37
C LEU A 48 5.02 -5.91 9.15
N PHE A 49 5.55 -5.20 8.16
CA PHE A 49 6.99 -5.17 7.90
C PHE A 49 7.77 -4.55 9.06
N PHE A 50 7.29 -3.43 9.60
CA PHE A 50 7.89 -2.78 10.77
C PHE A 50 7.84 -3.66 12.02
N ILE A 51 6.70 -4.32 12.28
CA ILE A 51 6.55 -5.24 13.41
C ILE A 51 7.54 -6.40 13.28
N GLY A 52 7.68 -6.97 12.08
CA GLY A 52 8.67 -8.02 11.81
C GLY A 52 10.10 -7.57 12.12
N LEU A 53 10.49 -6.38 11.67
CA LEU A 53 11.81 -5.81 11.94
C LEU A 53 12.03 -5.51 13.43
N VAL A 54 11.02 -5.01 14.12
CA VAL A 54 11.10 -4.74 15.56
C VAL A 54 11.20 -6.04 16.35
N ALA A 55 10.42 -7.05 15.99
CA ALA A 55 10.49 -8.38 16.61
C ALA A 55 11.88 -9.02 16.40
N GLU A 56 12.43 -8.93 15.18
CA GLU A 56 13.79 -9.39 14.89
C GLU A 56 14.82 -8.65 15.75
N ARG A 57 14.68 -7.33 15.89
CA ARG A 57 15.57 -6.51 16.72
C ARG A 57 15.49 -6.83 18.21
N ILE A 58 14.29 -7.12 18.74
CA ILE A 58 14.09 -7.50 20.14
C ILE A 58 14.62 -8.91 20.40
N PHE A 59 14.44 -9.84 19.45
CA PHE A 59 14.89 -11.23 19.59
C PHE A 59 16.42 -11.38 19.52
N TRP A 60 17.11 -10.45 18.85
CA TRP A 60 18.58 -10.41 18.75
C TRP A 60 19.28 -9.63 19.88
N LEU A 61 18.53 -9.06 20.82
CA LEU A 61 19.00 -8.29 21.98
C LEU A 61 18.94 -9.14 23.25
#